data_AF-A0A7V6V2U5-F1
#
_entry.id   AF-A0A7V6V2U5-F1
#
_cell.length_a   1.000
_cell.length_b   1.000
_cell.length_c   1.000
_cell.angle_alpha   90.00
_cell.angle_beta   90.00
_cell.angle_gamma   90.00
#
_symmetry.space_group_name_H-M   'P 1'
#
loop_
_entity.id
_entity.type
_entity.pdbx_description
1 polymer ?
#
loop_
_entity_poly.entity_id
_entity_poly.type
_entity_poly.pdbx_seq_one_letter_code
_entity_poly.pdbx_strand_id
1 'polypeptide(L)'
;MKTKIFQTITIDDIEYIISKIKSYPFIELRLDHILHLDFKFIFSKTNNNEIIATMQINKKNKQRAIDLLIYMIDLGATSVDINIESLNYSEIDNLIQYSKIKNCNTILSIHNFNGIFSEKEIEIFINQKNQKKLNFIKIVVNPTNDKEYNDFKKWYNIFDNVIFLCTGKYSLASRLYAIERCVPFVYSLADGSNPLFDGHIYYSELVKYL
;
A
#
# COMPACT_ATOMS: atom_id res chain seq x y z
N MET A 1 8.29 10.53 -14.49
CA MET A 1 6.97 9.88 -14.32
C MET A 1 6.26 10.60 -13.18
N LYS A 2 4.96 10.93 -13.28
CA LYS A 2 4.23 11.56 -12.16
C LYS A 2 3.85 10.49 -11.14
N THR A 3 4.13 10.73 -9.85
CA THR A 3 3.73 9.84 -8.76
C THR A 3 2.20 9.66 -8.73
N LYS A 4 1.73 8.42 -8.67
CA LYS A 4 0.30 8.09 -8.53
C LYS A 4 -0.14 8.25 -7.07
N ILE A 5 -1.34 8.76 -6.83
CA ILE A 5 -1.87 8.95 -5.47
C ILE A 5 -3.09 8.05 -5.29
N PHE A 6 -2.88 6.92 -4.61
CA PHE A 6 -3.93 5.95 -4.35
C PHE A 6 -4.82 6.42 -3.21
N GLN A 7 -6.14 6.37 -3.45
CA GLN A 7 -7.17 6.61 -2.45
C GLN A 7 -7.42 5.33 -1.65
N THR A 8 -6.94 5.29 -0.42
CA THR A 8 -7.23 4.21 0.52
C THR A 8 -8.68 4.30 0.98
N ILE A 9 -9.45 3.25 0.68
CA ILE A 9 -10.84 3.11 1.11
C ILE A 9 -10.92 2.05 2.20
N THR A 10 -11.58 2.39 3.30
CA THR A 10 -11.74 1.54 4.50
C THR A 10 -13.19 1.36 4.92
N ILE A 11 -14.13 1.91 4.14
CA ILE A 11 -15.57 1.82 4.43
C ILE A 11 -16.16 0.62 3.68
N ASP A 12 -16.88 -0.22 4.41
CA ASP A 12 -17.64 -1.36 3.89
C ASP A 12 -19.00 -0.92 3.31
N ASP A 13 -18.97 -0.01 2.32
CA ASP A 13 -20.16 0.53 1.66
C ASP A 13 -19.99 0.57 0.14
N ILE A 14 -20.88 -0.13 -0.56
CA ILE A 14 -20.77 -0.35 -2.01
C ILE A 14 -21.00 0.93 -2.81
N GLU A 15 -21.93 1.79 -2.38
CA GLU A 15 -22.26 3.03 -3.08
C GLU A 15 -21.11 4.03 -2.92
N TYR A 16 -20.53 4.11 -1.72
CA TYR A 16 -19.34 4.88 -1.42
C TYR A 16 -18.16 4.42 -2.27
N ILE A 17 -17.83 3.13 -2.28
CA ILE A 17 -16.71 2.61 -3.08
C ILE A 17 -16.91 2.92 -4.57
N ILE A 18 -18.10 2.70 -5.10
CA ILE A 18 -18.41 3.01 -6.51
C ILE A 18 -18.25 4.51 -6.77
N SER A 19 -18.68 5.38 -5.86
CA SER A 19 -18.51 6.82 -5.99
C SER A 19 -17.03 7.20 -6.08
N LYS A 20 -16.16 6.56 -5.29
CA LYS A 20 -14.71 6.80 -5.30
C LYS A 20 -14.06 6.25 -6.56
N ILE A 21 -14.41 5.04 -6.99
CA ILE A 21 -13.93 4.44 -8.26
C ILE A 21 -14.27 5.34 -9.46
N LYS A 22 -15.46 5.93 -9.50
CA LYS A 22 -15.85 6.86 -10.57
C LYS A 22 -15.08 8.18 -10.52
N SER A 23 -14.62 8.59 -9.34
CA SER A 23 -13.99 9.89 -9.12
C SER A 23 -12.47 9.86 -9.23
N TYR A 24 -11.84 8.71 -8.95
CA TYR A 24 -10.40 8.62 -8.79
C TYR A 24 -9.80 7.44 -9.58
N PRO A 25 -8.74 7.68 -10.38
CA PRO A 25 -8.14 6.63 -11.21
C PRO A 25 -7.31 5.61 -10.40
N PHE A 26 -6.91 5.95 -9.17
CA PHE A 26 -6.04 5.10 -8.34
C PHE A 26 -6.70 4.83 -6.99
N ILE A 27 -7.04 3.58 -6.71
CA ILE A 27 -7.78 3.17 -5.51
C ILE A 27 -7.02 2.06 -4.78
N GLU A 28 -6.89 2.18 -3.46
CA GLU A 28 -6.53 1.05 -2.60
C GLU A 28 -7.79 0.58 -1.86
N LEU A 29 -8.10 -0.72 -1.94
CA LEU A 29 -9.15 -1.35 -1.16
C LEU A 29 -8.53 -2.07 0.04
N ARG A 30 -8.90 -1.65 1.25
CA ARG A 30 -8.50 -2.31 2.51
C ARG A 30 -9.48 -3.42 2.86
N LEU A 31 -9.18 -4.62 2.38
CA LEU A 31 -10.04 -5.79 2.47
C LEU A 31 -10.16 -6.33 3.90
N ASP A 32 -9.26 -5.92 4.79
CA ASP A 32 -9.39 -6.15 6.23
C ASP A 32 -10.50 -5.31 6.89
N HIS A 33 -11.01 -4.28 6.21
CA HIS A 33 -12.13 -3.44 6.65
C HIS A 33 -13.38 -3.55 5.78
N ILE A 34 -13.25 -4.08 4.56
CA ILE A 34 -14.35 -4.26 3.60
C ILE A 34 -14.71 -5.75 3.59
N LEU A 35 -15.73 -6.16 4.35
CA LEU A 35 -15.97 -7.56 4.69
C LEU A 35 -17.12 -8.20 3.90
N HIS A 36 -18.10 -7.42 3.45
CA HIS A 36 -19.40 -7.96 3.04
C HIS A 36 -19.90 -7.55 1.65
N LEU A 37 -19.00 -7.11 0.76
CA LEU A 37 -19.40 -6.57 -0.53
C LEU A 37 -19.22 -7.53 -1.70
N ASP A 38 -20.05 -7.33 -2.73
CA ASP A 38 -19.89 -7.93 -4.04
C ASP A 38 -18.77 -7.20 -4.81
N PHE A 39 -17.54 -7.68 -4.64
CA PHE A 39 -16.39 -7.15 -5.38
C PHE A 39 -16.52 -7.32 -6.89
N LYS A 40 -17.23 -8.34 -7.39
CA LYS A 40 -17.42 -8.50 -8.83
C LYS A 40 -18.24 -7.34 -9.40
N PHE A 41 -19.29 -6.94 -8.68
CA PHE A 41 -20.05 -5.75 -9.04
C PHE A 41 -19.19 -4.48 -8.96
N ILE A 42 -18.41 -4.30 -7.90
CA ILE A 42 -17.48 -3.16 -7.76
C ILE A 42 -16.53 -3.07 -8.95
N PHE A 43 -15.86 -4.17 -9.31
CA PHE A 43 -14.93 -4.21 -10.44
C PHE A 43 -15.63 -3.99 -11.79
N SER A 44 -16.89 -4.40 -11.94
CA SER A 44 -17.69 -4.09 -13.15
C SER A 44 -17.96 -2.60 -13.36
N LYS A 45 -17.76 -1.76 -12.33
CA LYS A 45 -17.90 -0.31 -12.40
C LYS A 45 -16.58 0.43 -12.60
N THR A 46 -15.47 -0.29 -12.64
CA THR A 46 -14.16 0.33 -12.91
C THR A 46 -14.06 0.77 -14.37
N ASN A 47 -13.37 1.87 -14.60
CA ASN A 47 -13.08 2.41 -15.92
C ASN A 47 -11.58 2.75 -16.00
N ASN A 48 -10.77 1.74 -16.32
CA ASN A 48 -9.30 1.82 -16.34
C ASN A 48 -8.67 2.26 -15.00
N ASN A 49 -9.37 2.06 -13.88
CA ASN A 49 -8.81 2.31 -12.57
C ASN A 49 -7.65 1.35 -12.30
N GLU A 50 -6.59 1.84 -11.66
CA GLU A 50 -5.63 0.96 -11.02
C GLU A 50 -6.06 0.71 -9.59
N ILE A 51 -6.14 -0.57 -9.23
CA ILE A 51 -6.59 -0.99 -7.91
C ILE A 51 -5.46 -1.75 -7.21
N ILE A 52 -5.12 -1.31 -6.00
CA ILE A 52 -4.32 -2.07 -5.05
C ILE A 52 -5.26 -2.77 -4.09
N ALA A 53 -5.17 -4.09 -4.05
CA ALA A 53 -5.86 -4.92 -3.06
C ALA A 53 -4.92 -5.18 -1.87
N THR A 54 -5.32 -4.72 -0.68
CA THR A 54 -4.49 -4.80 0.52
C THR A 54 -5.23 -5.57 1.61
N MET A 55 -4.58 -6.58 2.19
CA MET A 55 -5.07 -7.30 3.36
C MET A 55 -3.89 -7.76 4.22
N GLN A 56 -3.93 -7.47 5.52
CA GLN A 56 -2.91 -7.98 6.43
C GLN A 56 -3.00 -9.50 6.55
N ILE A 57 -1.92 -10.21 6.22
CA ILE A 57 -1.81 -11.67 6.29
C ILE A 57 -1.11 -12.05 7.60
N ASN A 58 -1.79 -12.83 8.44
CA ASN A 58 -1.26 -13.36 9.69
C ASN A 58 -1.73 -14.80 9.94
N LYS A 59 -1.20 -15.43 11.00
CA LYS A 59 -1.50 -16.85 11.32
C LYS A 59 -2.99 -17.15 11.45
N LYS A 60 -3.82 -16.19 11.89
CA LYS A 60 -5.26 -16.42 12.15
C LYS A 60 -6.11 -16.33 10.89
N ASN A 61 -5.71 -15.52 9.90
CA ASN A 61 -6.50 -15.25 8.70
C ASN A 61 -5.81 -15.68 7.40
N LYS A 62 -4.62 -16.30 7.48
CA LYS A 62 -3.74 -16.61 6.35
C LYS A 62 -4.48 -17.13 5.11
N GLN A 63 -5.21 -18.23 5.25
CA GLN A 63 -5.88 -18.86 4.11
C GLN A 63 -6.92 -17.92 3.49
N ARG A 64 -7.82 -17.37 4.32
CA ARG A 64 -8.83 -16.41 3.88
C ARG A 64 -8.21 -15.19 3.18
N ALA A 65 -7.11 -14.67 3.71
CA ALA A 65 -6.45 -13.50 3.15
C ALA A 65 -5.84 -13.80 1.77
N ILE A 66 -5.17 -14.95 1.64
CA ILE A 66 -4.60 -15.39 0.36
C ILE A 66 -5.71 -15.64 -0.67
N ASP A 67 -6.77 -16.36 -0.29
CA ASP A 67 -7.90 -16.65 -1.19
C ASP A 67 -8.57 -15.35 -1.67
N LEU A 68 -8.73 -14.37 -0.77
CA LEU A 68 -9.31 -13.09 -1.12
C LEU A 68 -8.41 -12.26 -2.05
N LEU A 69 -7.08 -12.26 -1.82
CA LEU A 69 -6.14 -11.60 -2.71
C LEU A 69 -6.08 -12.27 -4.10
N ILE A 70 -6.13 -13.61 -4.16
CA ILE A 70 -6.27 -14.36 -5.43
C ILE A 70 -7.57 -13.96 -6.14
N TYR A 71 -8.68 -13.87 -5.41
CA TYR A 71 -9.94 -13.43 -5.98
C TYR A 71 -9.87 -12.00 -6.52
N MET A 72 -9.19 -11.07 -5.82
CA MET A 72 -8.98 -9.71 -6.33
C MET A 72 -8.12 -9.68 -7.59
N ILE A 73 -7.09 -10.52 -7.67
CA ILE A 73 -6.29 -10.68 -8.89
C ILE A 73 -7.16 -11.14 -10.06
N ASP A 74 -8.05 -12.12 -9.83
CA ASP A 74 -8.95 -12.62 -10.87
C ASP A 74 -9.98 -11.60 -11.34
N LEU A 75 -10.38 -10.67 -10.47
CA LEU A 75 -11.25 -9.55 -10.83
C LEU A 75 -10.52 -8.43 -11.58
N GLY A 76 -9.18 -8.47 -11.64
CA GLY A 76 -8.36 -7.50 -12.37
C GLY A 76 -7.68 -6.45 -11.50
N ALA A 77 -7.41 -6.74 -10.22
CA ALA A 77 -6.57 -5.86 -9.40
C ALA A 77 -5.19 -5.66 -10.05
N THR A 78 -4.74 -4.42 -10.09
CA THR A 78 -3.45 -4.04 -10.70
C THR A 78 -2.27 -4.45 -9.83
N SER A 79 -2.46 -4.38 -8.50
CA SER A 79 -1.47 -4.88 -7.55
C SER A 79 -2.11 -5.51 -6.33
N VAL A 80 -1.36 -6.39 -5.66
CA VAL A 80 -1.65 -6.88 -4.31
C VAL A 80 -0.54 -6.48 -3.34
N ASP A 81 -0.91 -6.17 -2.10
CA ASP A 81 0.01 -5.84 -1.02
C ASP A 81 0.24 -7.06 -0.11
N ILE A 82 1.51 -7.41 0.10
CA ILE A 82 1.97 -8.53 0.90
C ILE A 82 2.83 -7.97 2.04
N ASN A 83 2.37 -8.12 3.28
CA ASN A 83 3.14 -7.71 4.46
C ASN A 83 4.31 -8.66 4.72
N ILE A 84 5.45 -8.11 5.14
CA ILE A 84 6.72 -8.84 5.31
C ILE A 84 6.64 -10.04 6.25
N GLU A 85 5.81 -9.96 7.30
CA GLU A 85 5.66 -11.05 8.27
C GLU A 85 5.04 -12.30 7.66
N SER A 86 4.43 -12.19 6.48
CA SER A 86 3.83 -13.30 5.75
C SER A 86 4.81 -14.05 4.84
N LEU A 87 6.00 -13.49 4.54
CA LEU A 87 6.96 -14.11 3.61
C LEU A 87 7.49 -15.48 4.08
N ASN A 88 7.29 -15.82 5.35
CA ASN A 88 7.61 -17.11 5.95
C ASN A 88 6.56 -18.19 5.68
N TYR A 89 5.39 -17.85 5.15
CA TYR A 89 4.37 -18.81 4.76
C TYR A 89 4.62 -19.30 3.34
N SER A 90 4.66 -20.63 3.16
CA SER A 90 4.90 -21.25 1.86
C SER A 90 3.82 -20.88 0.83
N GLU A 91 2.59 -20.61 1.28
CA GLU A 91 1.49 -20.24 0.39
C GLU A 91 1.67 -18.85 -0.27
N ILE A 92 2.55 -18.00 0.27
CA ILE A 92 2.85 -16.70 -0.35
C ILE A 92 3.60 -16.87 -1.67
N ASP A 93 4.41 -17.92 -1.82
CA ASP A 93 5.09 -18.18 -3.10
C ASP A 93 4.09 -18.52 -4.21
N ASN A 94 3.01 -19.22 -3.86
CA ASN A 94 1.91 -19.49 -4.80
C ASN A 94 1.18 -18.20 -5.18
N LEU A 95 0.89 -17.31 -4.23
CA LEU A 95 0.27 -16.00 -4.50
C LEU A 95 1.14 -15.14 -5.42
N ILE A 96 2.46 -15.09 -5.17
CA ILE A 96 3.41 -14.33 -6.00
C ILE A 96 3.46 -14.90 -7.42
N GLN A 97 3.57 -16.22 -7.55
CA GLN A 97 3.56 -16.88 -8.85
C GLN A 97 2.24 -16.62 -9.59
N TYR A 98 1.11 -16.71 -8.89
CA TYR A 98 -0.20 -16.43 -9.47
C TYR A 98 -0.33 -14.98 -9.95
N SER A 99 0.12 -14.03 -9.14
CA SER A 99 0.15 -12.60 -9.48
C SER A 99 0.94 -12.38 -10.78
N LYS A 100 2.11 -13.01 -10.90
CA LYS A 100 2.92 -12.95 -12.12
C LYS A 100 2.21 -13.52 -13.35
N ILE A 101 1.56 -14.68 -13.24
CA ILE A 101 0.81 -15.31 -14.34
C ILE A 101 -0.31 -14.38 -14.82
N LYS A 102 -0.95 -13.67 -13.91
CA LYS A 102 -2.06 -12.75 -14.17
C LYS A 102 -1.63 -11.32 -14.49
N ASN A 103 -0.32 -11.06 -14.61
CA ASN A 103 0.25 -9.71 -14.77
C ASN A 103 -0.19 -8.71 -13.69
N CYS A 104 -0.45 -9.19 -12.48
CA CYS A 104 -0.69 -8.38 -11.29
C CYS A 104 0.62 -8.11 -10.56
N ASN A 105 0.88 -6.86 -10.19
CA ASN A 105 2.07 -6.50 -9.46
C ASN A 105 1.96 -6.90 -7.98
N THR A 106 3.09 -7.22 -7.36
CA THR A 106 3.17 -7.48 -5.92
C THR A 106 3.97 -6.39 -5.20
N ILE A 107 3.46 -5.93 -4.07
CA ILE A 107 4.12 -4.94 -3.20
C ILE A 107 4.56 -5.64 -1.92
N LEU A 108 5.83 -5.54 -1.55
CA LEU A 108 6.28 -5.91 -0.20
C LEU A 108 6.04 -4.72 0.73
N SER A 109 5.16 -4.86 1.72
CA SER A 109 4.96 -3.81 2.72
C SER A 109 5.61 -4.15 4.07
N ILE A 110 6.26 -3.13 4.63
CA ILE A 110 6.92 -3.18 5.94
C ILE A 110 6.41 -1.99 6.75
N HIS A 111 6.01 -2.23 7.99
CA HIS A 111 5.55 -1.19 8.90
C HIS A 111 6.31 -1.23 10.22
N ASN A 112 6.85 -0.09 10.68
CA ASN A 112 7.41 0.06 12.02
C ASN A 112 6.85 1.33 12.68
N PHE A 113 5.87 1.14 13.56
CA PHE A 113 5.18 2.24 14.23
C PHE A 113 5.90 2.76 15.49
N ASN A 114 7.07 2.19 15.81
CA ASN A 114 7.83 2.52 17.03
C ASN A 114 9.13 3.29 16.76
N GLY A 115 9.38 3.69 15.51
CA GLY A 115 10.58 4.43 15.12
C GLY A 115 10.92 4.23 13.66
N ILE A 116 12.22 4.33 13.34
CA ILE A 116 12.78 4.12 12.01
C ILE A 116 13.67 2.86 11.99
N PHE A 117 13.89 2.29 10.80
CA PHE A 117 14.82 1.18 10.59
C PHE A 117 16.26 1.68 10.46
N SER A 118 17.24 0.80 10.71
CA SER A 118 18.61 1.02 10.26
C SER A 118 18.74 0.77 8.75
N GLU A 119 19.79 1.33 8.13
CA GLU A 119 20.10 1.09 6.72
C GLU A 119 20.28 -0.40 6.42
N LYS A 120 20.93 -1.15 7.32
CA LYS A 120 21.13 -2.60 7.20
C LYS A 120 19.81 -3.37 7.17
N GLU A 121 18.83 -2.97 7.98
CA GLU A 121 17.50 -3.60 7.96
C GLU A 121 16.78 -3.34 6.62
N ILE A 122 16.89 -2.12 6.09
CA ILE A 122 16.32 -1.76 4.79
C ILE A 122 16.97 -2.60 3.67
N GLU A 123 18.29 -2.75 3.67
CA GLU A 123 19.01 -3.62 2.73
C GLU A 123 18.52 -5.07 2.79
N ILE A 124 18.26 -5.60 4.00
CA ILE A 124 17.69 -6.94 4.18
C ILE A 124 16.30 -7.02 3.53
N PHE A 125 15.44 -6.02 3.72
CA PHE A 125 14.10 -6.00 3.11
C PHE A 125 14.16 -5.92 1.58
N ILE A 126 15.07 -5.10 1.04
CA ILE A 126 15.32 -5.01 -0.40
C ILE A 126 15.80 -6.36 -0.95
N ASN A 127 16.70 -7.05 -0.24
CA ASN A 127 17.16 -8.38 -0.61
C ASN A 127 16.01 -9.40 -0.62
N GLN A 128 15.13 -9.37 0.38
CA GLN A 128 13.94 -10.24 0.41
C GLN A 128 12.99 -9.96 -0.76
N LYS A 129 12.70 -8.68 -1.07
CA LYS A 129 11.93 -8.27 -2.25
C LYS A 129 12.54 -8.85 -3.53
N ASN A 130 13.86 -8.71 -3.70
CA ASN A 130 14.58 -9.15 -4.89
C ASN A 130 14.60 -10.67 -5.04
N GLN A 131 14.86 -11.40 -3.95
CA GLN A 131 14.83 -12.87 -3.94
C GLN A 131 13.47 -13.43 -4.32
N LYS A 132 12.39 -12.83 -3.81
CA LYS A 132 11.01 -13.19 -4.14
C LYS A 132 10.52 -12.58 -5.47
N LYS A 133 11.34 -11.76 -6.13
CA LYS A 133 11.04 -11.06 -7.39
C LYS A 133 9.77 -10.21 -7.32
N LEU A 134 9.52 -9.58 -6.18
CA LEU A 134 8.38 -8.69 -5.98
C LEU A 134 8.59 -7.37 -6.74
N ASN A 135 7.53 -6.78 -7.29
CA ASN A 135 7.62 -5.57 -8.11
C ASN A 135 8.02 -4.32 -7.31
N PHE A 136 7.39 -4.09 -6.15
CA PHE A 136 7.59 -2.88 -5.35
C PHE A 136 7.93 -3.21 -3.90
N ILE A 137 8.51 -2.23 -3.21
CA ILE A 137 8.72 -2.27 -1.76
C ILE A 137 8.24 -0.94 -1.15
N LYS A 138 7.43 -1.06 -0.10
CA LYS A 138 6.83 0.03 0.66
C LYS A 138 7.27 -0.09 2.12
N ILE A 139 7.94 0.93 2.63
CA ILE A 139 8.40 1.00 4.02
C ILE A 139 7.70 2.19 4.69
N VAL A 140 6.92 1.88 5.71
CA VAL A 140 6.17 2.87 6.49
C VAL A 140 6.73 2.89 7.91
N VAL A 141 7.10 4.08 8.39
CA VAL A 141 7.71 4.26 9.72
C VAL A 141 7.02 5.35 10.51
N ASN A 142 7.26 5.40 11.82
CA ASN A 142 6.78 6.47 12.69
C ASN A 142 7.96 7.12 13.43
N PRO A 143 8.66 8.09 12.81
CA PRO A 143 9.78 8.74 13.46
C PRO A 143 9.34 9.43 14.76
N THR A 144 10.04 9.15 15.86
CA THR A 144 9.65 9.63 17.19
C THR A 144 10.11 11.06 17.48
N ASN A 145 11.04 11.59 16.68
CA ASN A 145 11.66 12.91 16.85
C ASN A 145 12.19 13.47 15.51
N ASP A 146 12.65 14.71 15.52
CA ASP A 146 13.10 15.43 14.31
C ASP A 146 14.41 14.86 13.75
N LYS A 147 15.27 14.31 14.62
CA LYS A 147 16.50 13.63 14.20
C LYS A 147 16.18 12.40 13.36
N GLU A 148 15.29 11.53 13.85
CA GLU A 148 14.85 10.34 13.10
C GLU A 148 14.17 10.70 11.77
N TYR A 149 13.36 11.77 11.73
CA TYR A 149 12.76 12.21 10.48
C TYR A 149 13.80 12.75 9.48
N ASN A 150 14.84 13.43 9.97
CA ASN A 150 15.96 13.84 9.12
C ASN A 150 16.76 12.65 8.60
N ASP A 151 16.94 11.59 9.41
CA ASP A 151 17.58 10.35 8.99
C ASP A 151 16.72 9.60 7.95
N PHE A 152 15.40 9.52 8.15
CA PHE A 152 14.44 9.00 7.18
C PHE A 152 14.57 9.67 5.80
N LYS A 153 14.67 11.01 5.76
CA LYS A 153 14.80 11.73 4.48
C LYS A 153 16.07 11.36 3.71
N LYS A 154 17.14 10.96 4.40
CA LYS A 154 18.40 10.55 3.75
C LYS A 154 18.24 9.25 2.97
N TRP A 155 17.30 8.37 3.35
CA TRP A 155 17.06 7.10 2.66
C TRP A 155 16.73 7.27 1.19
N TYR A 156 16.03 8.34 0.81
CA TYR A 156 15.74 8.66 -0.59
C TYR A 156 16.96 8.99 -1.44
N ASN A 157 18.13 9.24 -0.82
CA ASN A 157 19.40 9.43 -1.54
C ASN A 157 20.26 8.16 -1.54
N ILE A 158 19.87 7.13 -0.78
CA ILE A 158 20.65 5.89 -0.58
C ILE A 158 19.98 4.74 -1.32
N PHE A 159 18.65 4.65 -1.23
CA PHE A 159 17.87 3.53 -1.75
C PHE A 159 16.97 3.98 -2.88
N ASP A 160 17.29 3.49 -4.08
CA ASP A 160 16.45 3.68 -5.26
C ASP A 160 15.26 2.71 -5.27
N ASN A 161 14.16 3.12 -5.89
CA ASN A 161 12.97 2.29 -6.11
C ASN A 161 12.28 1.76 -4.84
N VAL A 162 12.43 2.48 -3.72
CA VAL A 162 11.71 2.21 -2.47
C VAL A 162 10.70 3.33 -2.20
N ILE A 163 9.50 2.94 -1.78
CA ILE A 163 8.46 3.88 -1.38
C ILE A 163 8.55 4.04 0.14
N PHE A 164 9.10 5.16 0.60
CA PHE A 164 9.21 5.47 2.03
C PHE A 164 8.13 6.45 2.47
N LEU A 165 7.37 6.11 3.50
CA LEU A 165 6.32 6.97 4.04
C LEU A 165 6.42 7.03 5.57
N CYS A 166 5.94 8.14 6.14
CA CYS A 166 5.76 8.27 7.58
C CYS A 166 4.27 8.20 7.96
N THR A 167 4.03 7.84 9.21
CA THR A 167 2.78 8.10 9.94
C THR A 167 2.95 9.26 10.92
N GLY A 168 1.91 9.57 11.69
CA GLY A 168 1.96 10.59 12.75
C GLY A 168 2.24 12.00 12.22
N LYS A 169 2.98 12.80 13.00
CA LYS A 169 3.23 14.23 12.71
C LYS A 169 3.95 14.49 11.38
N TYR A 170 4.67 13.50 10.85
CA TYR A 170 5.42 13.62 9.59
C TYR A 170 4.70 13.04 8.36
N SER A 171 3.45 12.59 8.55
CA SER A 171 2.71 11.85 7.54
C SER A 171 2.49 12.67 6.26
N LEU A 172 2.09 13.94 6.37
CA LEU A 172 1.94 14.85 5.22
C LEU A 172 3.29 15.14 4.56
N ALA A 173 4.27 15.60 5.35
CA ALA A 173 5.57 16.00 4.83
C ALA A 173 6.30 14.86 4.11
N SER A 174 6.23 13.62 4.63
CA SER A 174 6.82 12.44 3.98
C SER A 174 6.17 12.12 2.63
N ARG A 175 4.85 12.32 2.47
CA ARG A 175 4.14 12.11 1.20
C ARG A 175 4.51 13.16 0.17
N LEU A 176 4.57 14.43 0.55
CA LEU A 176 5.02 15.51 -0.32
C LEU A 176 6.45 15.24 -0.80
N TYR A 177 7.33 14.87 0.12
CA TYR A 177 8.71 14.51 -0.23
C TYR A 177 8.79 13.31 -1.18
N ALA A 178 8.00 12.26 -0.95
CA ALA A 178 7.94 11.11 -1.85
C ALA A 178 7.48 11.51 -3.27
N ILE A 179 6.49 12.40 -3.37
CA ILE A 179 6.00 12.94 -4.65
C ILE A 179 7.10 13.77 -5.35
N GLU A 180 7.80 14.64 -4.62
CA GLU A 180 8.95 15.41 -5.16
C GLU A 180 10.04 14.48 -5.71
N ARG A 181 10.26 13.33 -5.05
CA ARG A 181 11.20 12.29 -5.47
C ARG A 181 10.65 11.36 -6.57
N CYS A 182 9.46 11.64 -7.10
CA CYS A 182 8.85 10.91 -8.20
C CYS A 182 8.74 9.39 -7.95
N VAL A 183 8.45 8.96 -6.71
CA VAL A 183 8.22 7.54 -6.41
C VAL A 183 7.04 7.00 -7.24
N PRO A 184 6.93 5.67 -7.46
CA PRO A 184 5.86 5.11 -8.29
C PRO A 184 4.46 5.50 -7.82
N PHE A 185 4.23 5.45 -6.50
CA PHE A 185 2.96 5.83 -5.91
C PHE A 185 3.10 6.19 -4.42
N VAL A 186 2.11 6.92 -3.93
CA VAL A 186 1.84 7.19 -2.51
C VAL A 186 0.37 6.94 -2.20
N TYR A 187 0.02 6.99 -0.92
CA TYR A 187 -1.33 6.71 -0.42
C TYR A 187 -1.90 7.93 0.28
N SER A 188 -3.19 8.20 0.10
CA SER A 188 -3.99 9.13 0.91
C SER A 188 -5.31 8.46 1.27
N LEU A 189 -5.89 8.83 2.40
CA LEU A 189 -7.20 8.33 2.78
C LEU A 189 -8.29 8.99 1.91
N ALA A 190 -9.23 8.20 1.39
CA ALA A 190 -10.36 8.76 0.69
C ALA A 190 -11.23 9.61 1.65
N ASP A 191 -11.72 10.76 1.19
CA ASP A 191 -12.55 11.62 2.05
C ASP A 191 -13.79 10.87 2.56
N GLY A 192 -13.96 10.84 3.88
CA GLY A 192 -15.00 10.09 4.60
C GLY A 192 -14.58 8.71 5.10
N SER A 193 -13.45 8.16 4.62
CA SER A 193 -12.94 6.88 5.12
C SER A 193 -12.36 7.02 6.53
N ASN A 194 -12.33 5.91 7.27
CA ASN A 194 -11.80 5.90 8.63
C ASN A 194 -10.27 5.84 8.62
N PRO A 195 -9.58 6.67 9.41
CA PRO A 195 -8.14 6.59 9.57
C PRO A 195 -7.74 5.23 10.19
N LEU A 196 -6.65 4.66 9.69
CA LEU A 196 -6.15 3.34 10.10
C LEU A 196 -5.03 3.44 11.14
N PHE A 197 -4.38 4.59 11.16
CA PHE A 197 -3.33 4.95 12.10
C PHE A 197 -3.29 6.47 12.25
N ASP A 198 -2.64 6.92 13.31
CA ASP A 198 -2.49 8.33 13.61
C ASP A 198 -1.73 9.06 12.48
N GLY A 199 -2.19 10.28 12.18
CA GLY A 199 -1.65 11.11 11.10
C GLY A 199 -2.05 10.68 9.68
N HIS A 200 -3.03 9.79 9.49
CA HIS A 200 -3.56 9.53 8.14
C HIS A 200 -4.04 10.83 7.47
N ILE A 201 -3.56 11.09 6.25
CA ILE A 201 -3.86 12.31 5.50
C ILE A 201 -4.96 12.03 4.49
N TYR A 202 -6.04 12.81 4.56
CA TYR A 202 -7.10 12.76 3.55
C TYR A 202 -6.62 13.31 2.21
N TYR A 203 -7.16 12.81 1.12
CA TYR A 203 -6.80 13.29 -0.19
C TYR A 203 -7.07 14.78 -0.38
N SER A 204 -8.24 15.26 0.07
CA SER A 204 -8.58 16.69 0.04
C SER A 204 -7.59 17.58 0.80
N GLU A 205 -6.87 17.03 1.78
CA GLU A 205 -5.81 17.72 2.49
C GLU A 205 -4.50 17.70 1.68
N LEU A 206 -4.09 16.53 1.18
CA LEU A 206 -2.85 16.37 0.41
C LEU A 206 -2.83 17.25 -0.85
N VAL A 207 -3.94 17.31 -1.59
CA VAL A 207 -4.01 18.07 -2.85
C VAL A 207 -3.91 19.58 -2.68
N LYS A 208 -4.08 20.13 -1.48
CA LYS A 208 -3.88 21.57 -1.23
C LYS A 208 -2.42 22.00 -1.42
N TYR A 209 -1.50 21.04 -1.44
CA TYR A 209 -0.06 21.25 -1.53
C TYR A 209 0.55 20.74 -2.85
N LEU A 210 -0.29 20.29 -3.80
CA LEU A 210 0.12 19.74 -5.11
C LEU A 210 -0.32 20.64 -6.26
#